data_AF-A0A508AN98-F1
#
_entry.id   AF-A0A508AN98-F1
#
_cell.length_a   1.000
_cell.length_b   1.000
_cell.length_c   1.000
_cell.angle_alpha   90.00
_cell.angle_beta   90.00
_cell.angle_gamma   90.00
#
_symmetry.space_group_name_H-M   'P 1'
#
loop_
_entity.id
_entity.type
_entity.pdbx_description
1 polymer ?
#
loop_
_entity_poly.entity_id
_entity_poly.type
_entity_poly.pdbx_seq_one_letter_code
_entity_poly.pdbx_strand_id
1 'polypeptide(L)'
;MSIVIPGPYIELRGTRPRDELSPFADVLTSPFAGSDQSETPAASAFGTLAKIVRLNYLAPKELSSLLGIRVRRADDLSAVMTFSEARQIAVARSLRLPEVPMEWNLSTWFPFKAPSSLLATGWTFRYCPECLREGYHTLLHQMPWIHRCAWHDVGLRDDCQYCGLPVAVKADWLAGANLECACSQSPLDTDLIMRATAPEGAKLFTDNYLDWAAKERSRSTLVIPDLAGDPRPALAALVEVPGPWHRRIRVATDSRADSPCGPPPSLPMVHVRTLRRSEHAPLPDRDGLVELEQVRRDRPGFLTTPKRLAPMMSAVAANLALRLPVKSLTDREMSLFLAGVGIEAPESFDPADRRFSGEVSMLPPSFIGSRQFLNLLCVHPCTYRLVAGLVDAVLDGRNLFDFHAQASHQEFDLLMRGCGQVLARGYAEGLRSTLAVHVPELYTQSRLSPRLRQPWVMVRRDSGRLSSVRVAWVPLSCGDRGEAQVLEAADQANQRRQYSGRRRRRK
;
A
#
# COMPACT_ATOMS: atom_id res chain seq x y z
N MET A 1 -35.56 29.25 -89.97
CA MET A 1 -36.29 28.78 -88.77
C MET A 1 -35.53 27.61 -88.21
N SER A 2 -34.75 27.84 -87.15
CA SER A 2 -34.01 26.80 -86.44
C SER A 2 -34.32 26.94 -84.96
N ILE A 3 -34.80 25.85 -84.38
CA ILE A 3 -35.32 25.72 -83.03
C ILE A 3 -34.13 25.60 -82.07
N VAL A 4 -34.08 26.45 -81.04
CA VAL A 4 -33.16 26.31 -79.91
C VAL A 4 -33.97 25.82 -78.72
N ILE A 5 -33.67 24.61 -78.24
CA ILE A 5 -34.25 24.02 -77.04
C ILE A 5 -33.42 24.48 -75.84
N PRO A 6 -33.99 25.17 -74.82
CA PRO A 6 -33.29 25.43 -73.58
C PRO A 6 -33.31 24.16 -72.70
N GLY A 7 -32.13 23.70 -72.28
CA GLY A 7 -31.99 22.58 -71.35
C GLY A 7 -32.50 22.93 -69.94
N PRO A 8 -32.93 21.95 -69.14
CA PRO A 8 -33.38 22.19 -67.78
C PRO A 8 -32.21 22.57 -66.88
N TYR A 9 -32.34 23.73 -66.24
CA TYR A 9 -31.53 24.15 -65.10
C TYR A 9 -31.63 23.08 -64.00
N ILE A 10 -30.50 22.49 -63.62
CA ILE A 10 -30.40 21.71 -62.38
C ILE A 10 -30.21 22.71 -61.24
N GLU A 11 -31.31 23.07 -60.57
CA GLU A 11 -31.23 23.67 -59.24
C GLU A 11 -30.77 22.61 -58.23
N LEU A 12 -29.57 22.80 -57.69
CA LEU A 12 -29.11 22.09 -56.50
C LEU A 12 -30.04 22.45 -55.34
N ARG A 13 -30.96 21.53 -55.00
CA ARG A 13 -31.85 21.67 -53.84
C ARG A 13 -31.03 21.71 -52.55
N GLY A 14 -30.74 22.93 -52.09
CA GLY A 14 -30.22 23.24 -50.78
C GLY A 14 -31.02 24.37 -50.15
N THR A 15 -32.23 24.09 -49.67
CA THR A 15 -32.97 24.94 -48.72
C THR A 15 -33.95 24.09 -47.91
N ARG A 16 -33.43 23.09 -47.18
CA ARG A 16 -34.09 22.69 -45.93
C ARG A 16 -33.38 23.41 -44.77
N PRO A 17 -34.12 23.93 -43.78
CA PRO A 17 -33.53 24.43 -42.54
C PRO A 17 -32.59 23.38 -41.95
N ARG A 18 -31.43 23.81 -41.46
CA ARG A 18 -30.36 22.95 -40.93
C ARG A 18 -30.83 22.07 -39.75
N ASP A 19 -31.92 22.49 -39.13
CA ASP A 19 -32.58 21.93 -37.96
C ASP A 19 -33.33 20.62 -38.28
N GLU A 20 -33.68 20.40 -39.55
CA GLU A 20 -34.38 19.19 -40.03
C GLU A 20 -33.44 18.13 -40.62
N LEU A 21 -32.13 18.41 -40.69
CA LEU A 21 -31.13 17.54 -41.29
C LEU A 21 -30.05 17.13 -40.27
N SER A 22 -30.41 16.45 -39.17
CA SER A 22 -29.48 15.52 -38.53
C SER A 22 -30.13 14.65 -37.42
N PRO A 23 -29.87 13.34 -37.37
CA PRO A 23 -29.59 12.60 -36.14
C PRO A 23 -28.09 12.71 -35.73
N PHE A 24 -27.35 13.63 -36.36
CA PHE A 24 -25.89 13.80 -36.22
C PHE A 24 -25.46 15.09 -35.51
N ALA A 25 -26.38 15.96 -35.06
CA ALA A 25 -26.05 17.15 -34.28
C ALA A 25 -25.50 16.76 -32.90
N ASP A 26 -25.82 15.55 -32.42
CA ASP A 26 -25.22 14.96 -31.22
C ASP A 26 -23.79 14.44 -31.44
N VAL A 27 -23.28 14.42 -32.68
CA VAL A 27 -21.86 14.07 -33.00
C VAL A 27 -20.89 15.18 -32.61
N LEU A 28 -21.36 16.29 -32.03
CA LEU A 28 -20.51 17.43 -31.67
C LEU A 28 -19.89 17.38 -30.28
N THR A 29 -20.14 16.33 -29.48
CA THR A 29 -19.69 16.26 -28.08
C THR A 29 -18.25 15.77 -27.91
N SER A 30 -17.73 14.90 -28.79
CA SER A 30 -16.30 14.53 -28.83
C SER A 30 -15.92 13.78 -30.12
N PRO A 31 -14.69 13.93 -30.65
CA PRO A 31 -14.34 13.46 -32.00
C PRO A 31 -14.10 11.95 -32.13
N PHE A 32 -14.31 11.15 -31.07
CA PHE A 32 -13.99 9.71 -31.06
C PHE A 32 -15.19 8.85 -30.69
N ALA A 33 -15.35 7.69 -31.33
CA ALA A 33 -16.32 6.70 -30.86
C ALA A 33 -15.98 6.24 -29.43
N GLY A 34 -17.00 6.16 -28.57
CA GLY A 34 -16.86 5.74 -27.16
C GLY A 34 -16.31 6.79 -26.21
N SER A 35 -16.24 8.06 -26.64
CA SER A 35 -15.79 9.17 -25.81
C SER A 35 -16.82 9.66 -24.81
N ASP A 36 -18.11 9.39 -25.03
CA ASP A 36 -19.15 9.78 -24.09
C ASP A 36 -18.93 9.09 -22.74
N GLN A 37 -18.73 9.90 -21.70
CA GLN A 37 -18.51 9.44 -20.33
C GLN A 37 -19.80 9.42 -19.51
N SER A 38 -20.91 9.96 -20.03
CA SER A 38 -22.19 10.05 -19.31
C SER A 38 -22.73 8.66 -18.91
N GLU A 39 -22.39 7.65 -19.70
CA GLU A 39 -22.80 6.26 -19.52
C GLU A 39 -21.73 5.36 -18.89
N THR A 40 -20.57 5.90 -18.47
CA THR A 40 -19.49 5.10 -17.89
C THR A 40 -19.06 5.65 -16.53
N PRO A 41 -19.79 5.31 -15.45
CA PRO A 41 -19.56 5.89 -14.12
C PRO A 41 -18.15 5.55 -13.62
N ALA A 42 -17.42 6.56 -13.17
CA ALA A 42 -16.09 6.41 -12.58
C ALA A 42 -15.11 5.55 -13.42
N ALA A 43 -15.24 5.61 -14.76
CA ALA A 43 -14.28 5.01 -15.68
C ALA A 43 -12.90 5.63 -15.46
N SER A 44 -11.85 4.80 -15.42
CA SER A 44 -10.49 5.30 -15.30
C SER A 44 -10.02 5.91 -16.62
N ALA A 45 -9.07 6.84 -16.57
CA ALA A 45 -8.44 7.41 -17.76
C ALA A 45 -7.92 6.32 -18.73
N PHE A 46 -7.35 5.24 -18.18
CA PHE A 46 -6.93 4.08 -18.96
C PHE A 46 -8.11 3.33 -19.60
N GLY A 47 -9.21 3.09 -18.86
CA GLY A 47 -10.39 2.42 -19.39
C GLY A 47 -11.01 3.21 -20.55
N THR A 48 -11.18 4.51 -20.36
CA THR A 48 -11.64 5.44 -21.40
C THR A 48 -10.71 5.41 -22.62
N LEU A 49 -9.39 5.47 -22.41
CA LEU A 49 -8.42 5.39 -23.50
C LEU A 49 -8.50 4.05 -24.24
N ALA A 50 -8.58 2.93 -23.53
CA ALA A 50 -8.63 1.60 -24.12
C ALA A 50 -9.90 1.40 -24.98
N LYS A 51 -11.04 1.92 -24.51
CA LYS A 51 -12.31 1.95 -25.27
C LYS A 51 -12.16 2.74 -26.56
N ILE A 52 -11.61 3.95 -26.48
CA ILE A 52 -11.40 4.82 -27.65
C ILE A 52 -10.43 4.20 -28.65
N VAL A 53 -9.30 3.67 -28.18
CA VAL A 53 -8.31 3.00 -29.04
C VAL A 53 -8.94 1.83 -29.79
N ARG A 54 -9.76 1.02 -29.10
CA ARG A 54 -10.44 -0.13 -29.68
C ARG A 54 -11.47 0.27 -30.73
N LEU A 55 -12.36 1.21 -30.41
CA LEU A 55 -13.45 1.60 -31.31
C LEU A 55 -13.01 2.40 -32.53
N ASN A 56 -11.90 3.13 -32.42
CA ASN A 56 -11.38 3.98 -33.50
C ASN A 56 -10.16 3.35 -34.21
N TYR A 57 -9.82 2.09 -33.89
CA TYR A 57 -8.69 1.35 -34.47
C TYR A 57 -7.34 2.09 -34.41
N LEU A 58 -7.10 2.82 -33.32
CA LEU A 58 -5.90 3.67 -33.21
C LEU A 58 -4.64 2.83 -33.00
N ALA A 59 -3.60 3.10 -33.78
CA ALA A 59 -2.26 2.60 -33.57
C ALA A 59 -1.53 3.43 -32.49
N PRO A 60 -0.51 2.87 -31.79
CA PRO A 60 0.22 3.59 -30.75
C PRO A 60 0.80 4.95 -31.19
N LYS A 61 1.26 5.05 -32.45
CA LYS A 61 1.83 6.29 -33.01
C LYS A 61 0.81 7.44 -33.11
N GLU A 62 -0.47 7.12 -33.21
CA GLU A 62 -1.55 8.11 -33.38
C GLU A 62 -1.97 8.73 -32.06
N LEU A 63 -1.61 8.12 -30.92
CA LEU A 63 -1.90 8.67 -29.59
C LEU A 63 -1.28 10.05 -29.39
N SER A 64 -0.09 10.29 -29.95
CA SER A 64 0.56 11.61 -29.81
C SER A 64 -0.11 12.68 -30.65
N SER A 65 -0.54 12.36 -31.88
CA SER A 65 -1.13 13.34 -32.79
C SER A 65 -2.59 13.63 -32.45
N LEU A 66 -3.34 12.63 -31.97
CA LEU A 66 -4.78 12.74 -31.74
C LEU A 66 -5.13 13.04 -30.27
N LEU A 67 -4.36 12.47 -29.33
CA LEU A 67 -4.65 12.53 -27.89
C LEU A 67 -3.56 13.27 -27.09
N GLY A 68 -2.50 13.75 -27.75
CA GLY A 68 -1.37 14.41 -27.09
C GLY A 68 -0.54 13.49 -26.20
N ILE A 69 -0.71 12.16 -26.29
CA ILE A 69 -0.04 11.20 -25.42
C ILE A 69 1.21 10.65 -26.13
N ARG A 70 2.38 10.98 -25.58
CA ARG A 70 3.64 10.37 -26.01
C ARG A 70 3.92 9.10 -25.19
N VAL A 71 4.02 7.97 -25.90
CA VAL A 71 4.31 6.65 -25.33
C VAL A 71 5.43 5.98 -26.10
N ARG A 72 6.23 5.18 -25.39
CA ARG A 72 7.26 4.30 -25.98
C ARG A 72 6.72 2.88 -26.08
N ARG A 73 7.29 2.09 -26.99
CA ARG A 73 6.86 0.71 -27.28
C ARG A 73 6.70 -0.17 -26.01
N ALA A 74 7.55 0.02 -25.00
CA ALA A 74 7.53 -0.78 -23.77
C ALA A 74 6.76 -0.13 -22.61
N ASP A 75 6.17 1.06 -22.80
CA ASP A 75 5.44 1.74 -21.74
C ASP A 75 4.14 0.98 -21.44
N ASP A 76 3.90 0.70 -20.15
CA ASP A 76 2.62 0.21 -19.65
C ASP A 76 1.61 1.38 -19.66
N LEU A 77 0.61 1.30 -20.55
CA LEU A 77 -0.41 2.34 -20.68
C LEU A 77 -1.25 2.52 -19.41
N SER A 78 -1.52 1.44 -18.67
CA SER A 78 -2.28 1.51 -17.43
C SER A 78 -1.52 2.35 -16.40
N ALA A 79 -0.21 2.10 -16.25
CA ALA A 79 0.65 2.88 -15.36
C ALA A 79 0.77 4.33 -15.84
N VAL A 80 1.04 4.52 -17.14
CA VAL A 80 1.17 5.83 -17.79
C VAL A 80 -0.04 6.71 -17.55
N MET A 81 -1.24 6.16 -17.72
CA MET A 81 -2.49 6.91 -17.56
C MET A 81 -2.90 7.09 -16.10
N THR A 82 -2.43 6.24 -15.18
CA THR A 82 -2.76 6.35 -13.76
C THR A 82 -1.87 7.36 -13.03
N PHE A 83 -0.59 7.45 -13.40
CA PHE A 83 0.40 8.23 -12.65
C PHE A 83 0.87 9.52 -13.33
N SER A 84 0.35 9.84 -14.52
CA SER A 84 0.74 11.05 -15.26
C SER A 84 -0.44 12.01 -15.42
N GLU A 85 -0.52 12.99 -14.52
CA GLU A 85 -1.53 14.05 -14.56
C GLU A 85 -1.51 14.81 -15.90
N ALA A 86 -0.32 15.12 -16.43
CA ALA A 86 -0.18 15.78 -17.73
C ALA A 86 -0.85 14.99 -18.88
N ARG A 87 -0.76 13.65 -18.84
CA ARG A 87 -1.40 12.79 -19.86
C ARG A 87 -2.90 12.65 -19.63
N GLN A 88 -3.35 12.63 -18.37
CA GLN A 88 -4.78 12.71 -18.04
C GLN A 88 -5.40 14.02 -18.55
N ILE A 89 -4.72 15.16 -18.35
CA ILE A 89 -5.12 16.46 -18.88
C ILE A 89 -5.16 16.44 -20.42
N ALA A 90 -4.16 15.85 -21.07
CA ALA A 90 -4.12 15.75 -22.53
C ALA A 90 -5.32 14.97 -23.08
N VAL A 91 -5.64 13.81 -22.47
CA VAL A 91 -6.82 13.01 -22.84
C VAL A 91 -8.10 13.80 -22.59
N ALA A 92 -8.29 14.38 -21.38
CA ALA A 92 -9.49 15.14 -21.07
C ALA A 92 -9.73 16.29 -22.07
N ARG A 93 -8.67 17.00 -22.46
CA ARG A 93 -8.73 18.06 -23.49
C ARG A 93 -9.12 17.52 -24.86
N SER A 94 -8.51 16.42 -25.30
CA SER A 94 -8.87 15.79 -26.59
C SER A 94 -10.30 15.27 -26.61
N LEU A 95 -10.84 14.85 -25.47
CA LEU A 95 -12.23 14.45 -25.30
C LEU A 95 -13.19 15.62 -25.04
N ARG A 96 -12.68 16.85 -25.00
CA ARG A 96 -13.45 18.08 -24.72
C ARG A 96 -14.20 18.03 -23.39
N LEU A 97 -13.65 17.34 -22.40
CA LEU A 97 -14.20 17.34 -21.05
C LEU A 97 -13.99 18.73 -20.42
N PRO A 98 -14.97 19.26 -19.66
CA PRO A 98 -14.85 20.56 -19.02
C PRO A 98 -13.71 20.59 -17.99
N GLU A 99 -13.48 19.46 -17.32
CA GLU A 99 -12.43 19.24 -16.34
C GLU A 99 -11.92 17.80 -16.40
N VAL A 100 -10.78 17.54 -15.76
CA VAL A 100 -10.28 16.16 -15.61
C VAL A 100 -11.11 15.46 -14.54
N PRO A 101 -11.76 14.32 -14.84
CA PRO A 101 -12.55 13.59 -13.84
C PRO A 101 -11.71 13.23 -12.62
N MET A 102 -12.22 13.52 -11.42
CA MET A 102 -11.51 13.24 -10.17
C MET A 102 -11.23 11.74 -9.96
N GLU A 103 -12.06 10.88 -10.55
CA GLU A 103 -11.97 9.42 -10.54
C GLU A 103 -10.74 8.91 -11.32
N TRP A 104 -10.13 9.74 -12.18
CA TRP A 104 -8.88 9.40 -12.85
C TRP A 104 -7.67 9.53 -11.92
N ASN A 105 -7.80 10.24 -10.80
CA ASN A 105 -6.76 10.36 -9.80
C ASN A 105 -6.83 9.20 -8.80
N LEU A 106 -5.80 8.37 -8.76
CA LEU A 106 -5.74 7.19 -7.87
C LEU A 106 -5.90 7.56 -6.38
N SER A 107 -5.39 8.71 -5.94
CA SER A 107 -5.51 9.16 -4.55
C SER A 107 -6.96 9.45 -4.13
N THR A 108 -7.86 9.74 -5.08
CA THR A 108 -9.31 9.87 -4.87
C THR A 108 -9.95 8.56 -4.39
N TRP A 109 -9.30 7.43 -4.63
CA TRP A 109 -9.80 6.10 -4.24
C TRP A 109 -9.26 5.62 -2.89
N PHE A 110 -8.26 6.32 -2.33
CA PHE A 110 -7.67 5.95 -1.04
C PHE A 110 -8.54 6.43 0.12
N PRO A 111 -8.82 5.58 1.12
CA PRO A 111 -9.49 5.97 2.36
C PRO A 111 -8.53 6.63 3.37
N PHE A 112 -7.37 7.10 2.93
CA PHE A 112 -6.32 7.73 3.73
C PHE A 112 -5.54 8.72 2.87
N LYS A 113 -4.84 9.66 3.52
CA LYS A 113 -4.03 10.65 2.81
C LYS A 113 -2.73 10.01 2.30
N ALA A 114 -2.58 9.89 0.97
CA ALA A 114 -1.35 9.45 0.32
C ALA A 114 -1.33 9.90 -1.16
N PRO A 115 -0.13 10.11 -1.74
CA PRO A 115 -0.01 10.40 -3.16
C PRO A 115 -0.27 9.14 -4.01
N SER A 116 -0.73 9.34 -5.25
CA SER A 116 -0.96 8.25 -6.21
C SER A 116 0.29 7.39 -6.44
N SER A 117 1.49 7.99 -6.38
CA SER A 117 2.77 7.29 -6.51
C SER A 117 3.00 6.20 -5.47
N LEU A 118 2.22 6.15 -4.38
CA LEU A 118 2.27 5.08 -3.39
C LEU A 118 2.17 3.70 -4.05
N LEU A 119 1.28 3.54 -5.04
CA LEU A 119 1.06 2.26 -5.73
C LEU A 119 1.86 2.12 -7.05
N ALA A 120 2.76 3.06 -7.37
CA ALA A 120 3.51 3.00 -8.62
C ALA A 120 4.52 1.85 -8.65
N THR A 121 5.17 1.56 -7.53
CA THR A 121 6.12 0.45 -7.42
C THR A 121 5.37 -0.87 -7.48
N GLY A 122 5.68 -1.70 -8.47
CA GLY A 122 5.03 -2.99 -8.67
C GLY A 122 3.63 -2.89 -9.27
N TRP A 123 3.27 -1.76 -9.91
CA TRP A 123 1.99 -1.62 -10.60
C TRP A 123 1.73 -2.77 -11.57
N THR A 124 0.51 -3.32 -11.49
CA THR A 124 0.03 -4.40 -12.35
C THR A 124 -1.42 -4.11 -12.68
N PHE A 125 -1.77 -4.12 -13.96
CA PHE A 125 -3.13 -3.86 -14.39
C PHE A 125 -4.09 -4.97 -13.93
N ARG A 126 -4.97 -4.63 -12.98
CA ARG A 126 -6.05 -5.51 -12.52
C ARG A 126 -7.39 -5.17 -13.15
N TYR A 127 -8.19 -6.17 -13.52
CA TYR A 127 -9.47 -5.95 -14.18
C TYR A 127 -10.50 -7.03 -13.86
N CYS A 128 -11.77 -6.69 -14.10
CA CYS A 128 -12.87 -7.64 -14.12
C CYS A 128 -13.08 -8.08 -15.58
N PRO A 129 -13.07 -9.39 -15.90
CA PRO A 129 -13.21 -9.87 -17.27
C PRO A 129 -14.53 -9.44 -17.92
N GLU A 130 -15.64 -9.45 -17.18
CA GLU A 130 -16.94 -9.00 -17.69
C GLU A 130 -16.95 -7.50 -17.99
N CYS A 131 -16.47 -6.68 -17.06
CA CYS A 131 -16.36 -5.23 -17.27
C CYS A 131 -15.49 -4.90 -18.48
N LEU A 132 -14.31 -5.54 -18.57
CA LEU A 132 -13.35 -5.21 -19.60
C LEU A 132 -13.86 -5.65 -20.98
N ARG A 133 -14.59 -6.77 -21.06
CA ARG A 133 -15.24 -7.24 -22.29
C ARG A 133 -16.16 -6.18 -22.91
N GLU A 134 -16.85 -5.41 -22.07
CA GLU A 134 -17.72 -4.29 -22.44
C GLU A 134 -16.97 -2.94 -22.57
N GLY A 135 -15.64 -2.95 -22.45
CA GLY A 135 -14.79 -1.76 -22.56
C GLY A 135 -14.84 -0.86 -21.33
N TYR A 136 -15.30 -1.38 -20.19
CA TYR A 136 -15.35 -0.65 -18.93
C TYR A 136 -14.20 -1.06 -17.99
N HIS A 137 -13.53 -0.06 -17.42
CA HIS A 137 -12.57 -0.27 -16.35
C HIS A 137 -12.56 0.92 -15.38
N THR A 138 -12.48 0.65 -14.09
CA THR A 138 -12.41 1.65 -13.01
C THR A 138 -11.16 1.46 -12.15
N LEU A 139 -10.63 2.53 -11.55
CA LEU A 139 -9.50 2.43 -10.62
C LEU A 139 -9.86 1.69 -9.32
N LEU A 140 -11.14 1.49 -9.01
CA LEU A 140 -11.56 0.63 -7.89
C LEU A 140 -10.94 -0.78 -8.00
N HIS A 141 -10.83 -1.33 -9.22
CA HIS A 141 -10.24 -2.65 -9.45
C HIS A 141 -8.74 -2.70 -9.10
N GLN A 142 -8.07 -1.54 -9.05
CA GLN A 142 -6.64 -1.44 -8.72
C GLN A 142 -6.40 -1.39 -7.20
N MET A 143 -7.45 -1.24 -6.39
CA MET A 143 -7.31 -1.16 -4.92
C MET A 143 -6.87 -2.51 -4.33
N PRO A 144 -5.78 -2.58 -3.54
CA PRO A 144 -5.23 -3.84 -3.02
C PRO A 144 -6.16 -4.63 -2.10
N TRP A 145 -7.14 -3.97 -1.48
CA TRP A 145 -8.15 -4.57 -0.59
C TRP A 145 -9.43 -4.99 -1.33
N ILE A 146 -9.50 -4.81 -2.65
CA ILE A 146 -10.62 -5.23 -3.50
C ILE A 146 -10.15 -6.42 -4.34
N HIS A 147 -10.75 -7.60 -4.18
CA HIS A 147 -10.34 -8.81 -4.91
C HIS A 147 -11.40 -9.33 -5.89
N ARG A 148 -12.66 -8.87 -5.74
CA ARG A 148 -13.76 -9.18 -6.66
C ARG A 148 -14.39 -7.90 -7.19
N CYS A 149 -14.96 -7.98 -8.38
CA CYS A 149 -15.81 -6.93 -8.92
C CYS A 149 -17.09 -6.82 -8.09
N ALA A 150 -17.43 -5.62 -7.64
CA ALA A 150 -18.51 -5.43 -6.67
C ALA A 150 -19.93 -5.66 -7.23
N TRP A 151 -20.09 -5.69 -8.55
CA TRP A 151 -21.38 -5.88 -9.23
C TRP A 151 -21.44 -7.14 -10.11
N HIS A 152 -20.32 -7.61 -10.68
CA HIS A 152 -20.28 -8.88 -11.41
C HIS A 152 -19.94 -10.09 -10.51
N ASP A 153 -19.48 -9.85 -9.28
CA ASP A 153 -19.05 -10.89 -8.33
C ASP A 153 -18.02 -11.88 -8.90
N VAL A 154 -17.16 -11.43 -9.83
CA VAL A 154 -16.05 -12.22 -10.37
C VAL A 154 -14.73 -11.77 -9.78
N GLY A 155 -13.78 -12.71 -9.65
CA GLY A 155 -12.41 -12.41 -9.21
C GLY A 155 -11.71 -11.44 -10.17
N LEU A 156 -11.06 -10.42 -9.63
CA LEU A 156 -10.23 -9.52 -10.41
C LEU A 156 -8.95 -10.23 -10.83
N ARG A 157 -8.56 -10.05 -12.09
CA ARG A 157 -7.41 -10.72 -12.73
C ARG A 157 -6.35 -9.69 -13.11
N ASP A 158 -5.10 -10.12 -13.16
CA ASP A 158 -3.96 -9.43 -13.77
C ASP A 158 -3.31 -10.24 -14.90
N ASP A 159 -3.92 -11.38 -15.24
CA ASP A 159 -3.52 -12.32 -16.28
C ASP A 159 -4.63 -12.51 -17.33
N CYS A 160 -4.25 -13.08 -18.47
CA CYS A 160 -5.17 -13.49 -19.50
C CYS A 160 -5.97 -14.71 -19.03
N GLN A 161 -7.30 -14.64 -19.14
CA GLN A 161 -8.19 -15.72 -18.72
C GLN A 161 -8.04 -17.04 -19.48
N TYR A 162 -7.38 -17.02 -20.64
CA TYR A 162 -7.21 -18.20 -21.49
C TYR A 162 -5.85 -18.88 -21.32
N CYS A 163 -4.75 -18.10 -21.30
CA CYS A 163 -3.39 -18.65 -21.25
C CYS A 163 -2.62 -18.35 -19.96
N GLY A 164 -3.16 -17.53 -19.05
CA GLY A 164 -2.51 -17.16 -17.79
C GLY A 164 -1.29 -16.23 -17.91
N LEU A 165 -0.93 -15.78 -19.12
CA LEU A 165 0.12 -14.78 -19.31
C LEU A 165 -0.38 -13.38 -18.93
N PRO A 166 0.48 -12.45 -18.49
CA PRO A 166 0.09 -11.08 -18.18
C PRO A 166 -0.65 -10.39 -19.34
N VAL A 167 -1.63 -9.54 -19.02
CA VAL A 167 -2.37 -8.78 -20.04
C VAL A 167 -1.46 -7.80 -20.78
N ALA A 168 -1.63 -7.72 -22.11
CA ALA A 168 -0.82 -6.88 -22.98
C ALA A 168 -1.21 -5.39 -22.89
N VAL A 169 -0.81 -4.73 -21.81
CA VAL A 169 -1.03 -3.29 -21.59
C VAL A 169 0.05 -2.38 -22.18
N LYS A 170 1.04 -2.96 -22.86
CA LYS A 170 2.17 -2.22 -23.45
C LYS A 170 1.77 -1.47 -24.70
N ALA A 171 2.44 -0.35 -24.97
CA ALA A 171 2.19 0.47 -26.15
C ALA A 171 2.86 0.00 -27.45
N ASP A 172 2.69 -1.29 -27.76
CA ASP A 172 3.25 -1.96 -28.93
C ASP A 172 2.24 -2.74 -29.77
N TRP A 173 0.94 -2.48 -29.59
CA TRP A 173 -0.12 -3.14 -30.35
C TRP A 173 -0.16 -2.72 -31.83
N LEU A 174 -0.70 -3.59 -32.66
CA LEU A 174 -1.17 -3.27 -34.01
C LEU A 174 -2.58 -2.68 -33.93
N ALA A 175 -2.96 -1.81 -34.87
CA ALA A 175 -4.31 -1.24 -34.94
C ALA A 175 -5.40 -2.32 -34.78
N GLY A 176 -6.33 -2.12 -33.86
CA GLY A 176 -7.38 -3.10 -33.52
C GLY A 176 -6.97 -4.22 -32.55
N ALA A 177 -5.68 -4.37 -32.23
CA ALA A 177 -5.16 -5.41 -31.34
C ALA A 177 -4.80 -4.90 -29.93
N ASN A 178 -5.32 -3.74 -29.49
CA ASN A 178 -5.01 -3.21 -28.16
C ASN A 178 -5.51 -4.16 -27.06
N LEU A 179 -4.67 -4.44 -26.05
CA LEU A 179 -4.93 -5.44 -25.00
C LEU A 179 -5.03 -6.90 -25.48
N GLU A 180 -4.77 -7.20 -26.76
CA GLU A 180 -4.73 -8.57 -27.24
C GLU A 180 -3.54 -9.32 -26.65
N CYS A 181 -3.80 -10.47 -26.05
CA CYS A 181 -2.75 -11.30 -25.46
C CYS A 181 -1.90 -11.98 -26.54
N ALA A 182 -0.71 -12.46 -26.18
CA ALA A 182 0.13 -13.28 -27.05
C ALA A 182 -0.52 -14.59 -27.52
N CYS A 183 -1.61 -15.04 -26.88
CA CYS A 183 -2.44 -16.16 -27.35
C CYS A 183 -3.53 -15.74 -28.35
N SER A 184 -3.47 -14.51 -28.87
CA SER A 184 -4.44 -13.90 -29.80
C SER A 184 -5.86 -13.76 -29.26
N GLN A 185 -6.04 -13.91 -27.95
CA GLN A 185 -7.32 -13.64 -27.29
C GLN A 185 -7.36 -12.20 -26.82
N SER A 186 -8.43 -11.49 -27.16
CA SER A 186 -8.68 -10.15 -26.65
C SER A 186 -9.64 -10.20 -25.45
N PRO A 187 -9.36 -9.45 -24.37
CA PRO A 187 -10.32 -9.27 -23.30
C PRO A 187 -11.38 -8.22 -23.65
N LEU A 188 -11.32 -7.58 -24.83
CA LEU A 188 -12.27 -6.59 -25.33
C LEU A 188 -13.12 -7.21 -26.43
N ASP A 189 -14.43 -6.92 -26.43
CA ASP A 189 -15.34 -7.30 -27.51
C ASP A 189 -15.93 -6.04 -28.15
N THR A 190 -15.54 -5.73 -29.39
CA THR A 190 -15.94 -4.50 -30.09
C THR A 190 -17.45 -4.36 -30.21
N ASP A 191 -18.17 -5.44 -30.49
CA ASP A 191 -19.62 -5.40 -30.69
C ASP A 191 -20.36 -5.14 -29.38
N LEU A 192 -19.86 -5.74 -28.28
CA LEU A 192 -20.38 -5.46 -26.95
C LEU A 192 -20.06 -4.03 -26.52
N ILE A 193 -18.84 -3.53 -26.75
CA ILE A 193 -18.45 -2.16 -26.40
C ILE A 193 -19.36 -1.12 -27.08
N MET A 194 -19.76 -1.35 -28.33
CA MET A 194 -20.64 -0.45 -29.08
C MET A 194 -22.08 -0.40 -28.53
N ARG A 195 -22.51 -1.45 -27.82
CA ARG A 195 -23.86 -1.57 -27.23
C ARG A 195 -23.87 -1.41 -25.71
N ALA A 196 -22.69 -1.40 -25.09
CA ALA A 196 -22.54 -1.46 -23.65
C ALA A 196 -22.95 -0.15 -23.01
N THR A 197 -23.86 -0.27 -22.04
CA THR A 197 -24.15 0.75 -21.03
C THR A 197 -23.23 0.55 -19.83
N ALA A 198 -23.29 1.46 -18.85
CA ALA A 198 -22.70 1.22 -17.53
C ALA A 198 -23.10 -0.17 -16.99
N PRO A 199 -22.17 -0.95 -16.42
CA PRO A 199 -22.53 -2.18 -15.73
C PRO A 199 -23.54 -1.89 -14.61
N GLU A 200 -24.56 -2.74 -14.50
CA GLU A 200 -25.63 -2.54 -13.52
C GLU A 200 -25.05 -2.48 -12.09
N GLY A 201 -25.47 -1.48 -11.31
CA GLY A 201 -24.99 -1.29 -9.93
C GLY A 201 -23.59 -0.68 -9.80
N ALA A 202 -22.83 -0.51 -10.89
CA ALA A 202 -21.49 0.10 -10.85
C ALA A 202 -21.54 1.51 -10.28
N LYS A 203 -22.40 2.38 -10.84
CA LYS A 203 -22.57 3.77 -10.39
C LYS A 203 -22.87 3.87 -8.89
N LEU A 204 -23.91 3.15 -8.44
CA LEU A 204 -24.31 3.16 -7.04
C LEU A 204 -23.18 2.70 -6.11
N PHE A 205 -22.43 1.67 -6.50
CA PHE A 205 -21.32 1.19 -5.68
C PHE A 205 -20.15 2.18 -5.67
N THR A 206 -19.76 2.72 -6.83
CA THR A 206 -18.64 3.66 -6.92
C THR A 206 -18.92 4.96 -6.17
N ASP A 207 -20.14 5.48 -6.25
CA ASP A 207 -20.54 6.70 -5.53
C ASP A 207 -20.46 6.48 -4.02
N ASN A 208 -21.01 5.35 -3.53
CA ASN A 208 -20.93 4.96 -2.12
C ASN A 208 -19.48 4.73 -1.65
N TYR A 209 -18.65 4.12 -2.50
CA TYR A 209 -17.24 3.90 -2.20
C TYR A 209 -16.48 5.22 -2.10
N LEU A 210 -16.67 6.13 -3.04
CA LEU A 210 -15.98 7.41 -3.08
C LEU A 210 -16.40 8.32 -1.91
N ASP A 211 -17.67 8.37 -1.55
CA ASP A 211 -18.16 9.07 -0.35
C ASP A 211 -17.53 8.50 0.94
N TRP A 212 -17.54 7.17 1.08
CA TRP A 212 -16.88 6.51 2.21
C TRP A 212 -15.37 6.79 2.25
N ALA A 213 -14.68 6.68 1.12
CA ALA A 213 -13.24 6.89 1.03
C ALA A 213 -12.88 8.35 1.36
N ALA A 214 -13.68 9.32 0.93
CA ALA A 214 -13.51 10.73 1.30
C ALA A 214 -13.69 10.95 2.81
N LYS A 215 -14.74 10.37 3.41
CA LYS A 215 -14.98 10.42 4.86
C LYS A 215 -13.82 9.79 5.63
N GLU A 216 -13.37 8.60 5.25
CA GLU A 216 -12.24 7.93 5.90
C GLU A 216 -10.93 8.69 5.73
N ARG A 217 -10.66 9.23 4.52
CA ARG A 217 -9.45 10.02 4.23
C ARG A 217 -9.32 11.26 5.09
N SER A 218 -10.43 11.89 5.46
CA SER A 218 -10.41 13.04 6.37
C SER A 218 -9.95 12.70 7.78
N ARG A 219 -10.13 11.44 8.21
CA ARG A 219 -9.77 10.95 9.55
C ARG A 219 -8.54 10.06 9.62
N SER A 220 -8.05 9.55 8.49
CA SER A 220 -7.05 8.50 8.46
C SER A 220 -5.74 8.96 7.83
N THR A 221 -4.64 8.72 8.55
CA THR A 221 -3.27 9.02 8.14
C THR A 221 -2.48 7.72 8.04
N LEU A 222 -1.89 7.48 6.88
CA LEU A 222 -0.97 6.36 6.67
C LEU A 222 0.45 6.79 7.04
N VAL A 223 1.12 6.01 7.88
CA VAL A 223 2.55 6.15 8.19
C VAL A 223 3.29 5.06 7.43
N ILE A 224 4.14 5.49 6.52
CA ILE A 224 4.86 4.65 5.57
C ILE A 224 6.29 4.43 6.10
N PRO A 225 6.81 3.19 6.12
CA PRO A 225 8.21 2.95 6.49
C PRO A 225 9.19 3.46 5.41
N ASP A 226 10.39 3.89 5.81
CA ASP A 226 11.45 4.38 4.90
C ASP A 226 11.80 3.44 3.74
N LEU A 227 11.78 2.14 4.01
CA LEU A 227 12.15 1.06 3.09
C LEU A 227 10.89 0.39 2.54
N ALA A 228 9.92 1.18 2.09
CA ALA A 228 8.68 0.65 1.55
C ALA A 228 8.96 -0.26 0.34
N GLY A 229 8.93 -1.57 0.57
CA GLY A 229 8.74 -2.57 -0.49
C GLY A 229 7.36 -2.43 -1.12
N ASP A 230 6.84 -3.52 -1.69
CA ASP A 230 5.46 -3.51 -2.21
C ASP A 230 4.45 -3.11 -1.10
N PRO A 231 3.71 -1.99 -1.26
CA PRO A 231 2.75 -1.53 -0.26
C PRO A 231 1.47 -2.36 -0.24
N ARG A 232 1.15 -3.10 -1.31
CA ARG A 232 -0.14 -3.75 -1.52
C ARG A 232 -0.51 -4.71 -0.38
N PRO A 233 0.38 -5.57 0.13
CA PRO A 233 0.06 -6.45 1.25
C PRO A 233 -0.23 -5.68 2.55
N ALA A 234 0.48 -4.58 2.81
CA ALA A 234 0.23 -3.75 3.98
C ALA A 234 -1.13 -3.07 3.86
N LEU A 235 -1.41 -2.45 2.72
CA LEU A 235 -2.64 -1.72 2.48
C LEU A 235 -3.87 -2.63 2.50
N ALA A 236 -3.78 -3.82 1.90
CA ALA A 236 -4.84 -4.84 1.96
C ALA A 236 -5.19 -5.24 3.40
N ALA A 237 -4.20 -5.22 4.30
CA ALA A 237 -4.36 -5.58 5.71
C ALA A 237 -4.79 -4.41 6.62
N LEU A 238 -4.42 -3.17 6.24
CA LEU A 238 -4.68 -1.95 7.00
C LEU A 238 -6.06 -1.35 6.71
N VAL A 239 -6.56 -1.44 5.48
CA VAL A 239 -7.84 -0.85 5.11
C VAL A 239 -9.00 -1.72 5.58
N GLU A 240 -9.83 -1.17 6.46
CA GLU A 240 -11.08 -1.80 6.92
C GLU A 240 -12.26 -1.24 6.15
N VAL A 241 -12.75 -2.00 5.17
CA VAL A 241 -13.95 -1.65 4.42
C VAL A 241 -15.23 -1.88 5.27
N PRO A 242 -16.34 -1.19 4.98
CA PRO A 242 -17.62 -1.45 5.61
C PRO A 242 -18.06 -2.92 5.55
N GLY A 243 -18.60 -3.44 6.66
CA GLY A 243 -19.04 -4.84 6.79
C GLY A 243 -19.95 -5.36 5.67
N PRO A 244 -20.95 -4.60 5.18
CA PRO A 244 -21.79 -5.01 4.05
C PRO A 244 -21.02 -5.29 2.75
N TRP A 245 -19.81 -4.74 2.60
CA TRP A 245 -19.00 -4.92 1.40
C TRP A 245 -18.10 -6.15 1.47
N HIS A 246 -17.77 -6.67 2.66
CA HIS A 246 -16.85 -7.81 2.82
C HIS A 246 -17.20 -8.99 1.90
N ARG A 247 -18.49 -9.33 1.79
CA ARG A 247 -18.95 -10.41 0.89
C ARG A 247 -18.83 -10.05 -0.59
N ARG A 248 -19.10 -8.80 -0.96
CA ARG A 248 -19.14 -8.33 -2.36
C ARG A 248 -17.76 -8.18 -2.98
N ILE A 249 -16.76 -7.77 -2.19
CA ILE A 249 -15.40 -7.49 -2.69
C ILE A 249 -14.35 -8.50 -2.20
N ARG A 250 -14.76 -9.49 -1.37
CA ARG A 250 -13.95 -10.48 -0.62
C ARG A 250 -12.62 -9.88 -0.14
N VAL A 251 -12.58 -9.37 1.09
CA VAL A 251 -11.32 -8.93 1.70
C VAL A 251 -10.48 -10.17 2.07
N ALA A 252 -9.19 -10.18 1.72
CA ALA A 252 -8.28 -11.31 1.93
C ALA A 252 -8.06 -11.71 3.42
N THR A 253 -8.71 -11.05 4.37
CA THR A 253 -8.61 -11.35 5.80
C THR A 253 -9.40 -12.58 6.23
N ASP A 254 -10.32 -13.08 5.40
CA ASP A 254 -11.11 -14.27 5.72
C ASP A 254 -10.31 -15.55 5.45
N SER A 255 -9.34 -15.79 6.34
CA SER A 255 -8.71 -17.09 6.53
C SER A 255 -9.69 -18.03 7.23
N ARG A 256 -10.74 -18.47 6.54
CA ARG A 256 -11.49 -19.69 6.88
C ARG A 256 -12.35 -20.13 5.69
N ALA A 257 -12.05 -21.35 5.24
CA ALA A 257 -12.91 -22.29 4.51
C ALA A 257 -14.07 -21.69 3.70
N ASP A 258 -13.92 -21.68 2.37
CA ASP A 258 -14.90 -22.18 1.39
C ASP A 258 -14.60 -21.60 0.01
N SER A 259 -13.71 -22.29 -0.73
CA SER A 259 -13.68 -22.25 -2.18
C SER A 259 -13.03 -23.52 -2.74
N PRO A 260 -13.59 -24.16 -3.78
CA PRO A 260 -13.03 -25.36 -4.40
C PRO A 260 -11.88 -25.07 -5.38
N CYS A 261 -11.60 -23.79 -5.68
CA CYS A 261 -10.38 -23.39 -6.36
C CYS A 261 -9.33 -23.05 -5.30
N GLY A 262 -8.16 -23.69 -5.42
CA GLY A 262 -7.12 -23.70 -4.41
C GLY A 262 -6.76 -22.33 -3.80
N PRO A 263 -6.18 -22.33 -2.59
CA PRO A 263 -5.84 -21.09 -1.91
C PRO A 263 -4.96 -20.22 -2.81
N PRO A 264 -5.16 -18.89 -2.88
CA PRO A 264 -4.19 -18.01 -3.50
C PRO A 264 -2.80 -18.31 -2.90
N PRO A 265 -1.71 -18.19 -3.68
CA PRO A 265 -0.36 -18.43 -3.18
C PRO A 265 -0.21 -17.68 -1.86
N SER A 266 0.10 -18.44 -0.81
CA SER A 266 0.09 -17.98 0.58
C SER A 266 0.70 -16.58 0.68
N LEU A 267 -0.14 -15.56 0.92
CA LEU A 267 0.36 -14.22 1.22
C LEU A 267 1.41 -14.38 2.33
N PRO A 268 2.62 -13.82 2.19
CA PRO A 268 3.62 -13.86 3.23
C PRO A 268 2.97 -13.33 4.51
N MET A 269 2.71 -14.20 5.51
CA MET A 269 1.81 -13.92 6.64
C MET A 269 1.99 -12.49 7.19
N VAL A 270 1.10 -11.59 6.78
CA VAL A 270 1.04 -10.22 7.26
C VAL A 270 0.44 -10.30 8.65
N HIS A 271 1.19 -9.86 9.66
CA HIS A 271 0.66 -9.79 11.01
C HIS A 271 -0.04 -8.44 11.18
N VAL A 272 -1.23 -8.43 11.78
CA VAL A 272 -2.00 -7.18 11.99
C VAL A 272 -2.37 -7.06 13.46
N ARG A 273 -2.29 -5.84 13.99
CA ARG A 273 -2.78 -5.52 15.32
C ARG A 273 -3.53 -4.19 15.30
N THR A 274 -4.72 -4.18 15.87
CA THR A 274 -5.54 -2.98 16.03
C THR A 274 -5.57 -2.59 17.50
N LEU A 275 -5.19 -1.35 17.78
CA LEU A 275 -5.23 -0.76 19.10
C LEU A 275 -6.32 0.31 19.11
N ARG A 276 -7.16 0.28 20.15
CA ARG A 276 -8.20 1.29 20.41
C ARG A 276 -7.95 1.90 21.79
N ARG A 277 -8.57 3.05 22.07
CA ARG A 277 -8.52 3.68 23.40
C ARG A 277 -8.93 2.69 24.49
N SER A 278 -8.23 2.75 25.61
CA SER A 278 -8.58 2.00 26.82
C SER A 278 -9.40 2.90 27.72
N GLU A 279 -10.48 2.38 28.29
CA GLU A 279 -11.24 3.09 29.33
C GLU A 279 -10.38 3.32 30.58
N HIS A 280 -9.53 2.35 30.91
CA HIS A 280 -8.64 2.35 32.08
C HIS A 280 -7.22 2.81 31.70
N ALA A 281 -7.11 3.94 30.98
CA ALA A 281 -5.82 4.49 30.60
C ALA A 281 -5.08 5.03 31.84
N PRO A 282 -3.81 4.64 32.10
CA PRO A 282 -3.04 5.17 33.21
C PRO A 282 -2.70 6.64 32.98
N LEU A 283 -2.31 7.34 34.04
CA LEU A 283 -1.88 8.72 33.98
C LEU A 283 -0.70 8.90 33.01
N PRO A 284 -0.67 10.00 32.24
CA PRO A 284 0.38 10.25 31.27
C PRO A 284 1.71 10.52 31.98
N ASP A 285 2.75 9.80 31.56
CA ASP A 285 4.13 10.05 31.96
C ASP A 285 4.76 11.01 30.95
N ARG A 286 5.04 12.25 31.39
CA ARG A 286 5.58 13.31 30.52
C ARG A 286 6.94 12.95 29.92
N ASP A 287 7.74 12.17 30.64
CA ASP A 287 9.08 11.81 30.20
C ASP A 287 9.05 10.79 29.04
N GLY A 288 7.96 10.02 28.93
CA GLY A 288 7.88 8.90 28.00
C GLY A 288 7.93 9.28 26.51
N LEU A 289 7.32 10.41 26.11
CA LEU A 289 7.41 10.86 24.71
C LEU A 289 8.73 11.60 24.43
N VAL A 290 9.28 12.31 25.41
CA VAL A 290 10.59 12.96 25.30
C VAL A 290 11.67 11.92 25.06
N GLU A 291 11.61 10.78 25.77
CA GLU A 291 12.55 9.67 25.56
C GLU A 291 12.41 9.06 24.16
N LEU A 292 11.20 9.05 23.57
CA LEU A 292 10.99 8.63 22.18
C LEU A 292 11.50 9.64 21.16
N GLU A 293 11.76 10.91 21.48
CA GLU A 293 12.40 11.83 20.53
C GLU A 293 13.79 11.34 20.07
N GLN A 294 14.44 10.48 20.85
CA GLN A 294 15.70 9.85 20.46
C GLN A 294 15.57 9.04 19.17
N VAL A 295 14.39 8.45 18.88
CA VAL A 295 14.16 7.69 17.63
C VAL A 295 14.20 8.56 16.38
N ARG A 296 14.07 9.89 16.52
CA ARG A 296 14.20 10.86 15.42
C ARG A 296 15.66 11.06 15.00
N ARG A 297 16.63 10.64 15.81
CA ARG A 297 18.05 10.74 15.47
C ARG A 297 18.41 9.69 14.42
N ASP A 298 19.26 10.03 13.46
CA ASP A 298 19.69 9.08 12.41
C ASP A 298 20.33 7.79 12.97
N ARG A 299 21.01 7.92 14.13
CA ARG A 299 21.58 6.81 14.90
C ARG A 299 21.58 7.12 16.40
N PRO A 300 20.53 6.74 17.15
CA PRO A 300 20.57 6.79 18.60
C PRO A 300 21.42 5.61 19.06
N GLY A 301 22.73 5.80 19.33
CA GLY A 301 23.67 4.68 19.61
C GLY A 301 23.11 3.58 20.54
N PHE A 302 22.30 3.99 21.52
CA PHE A 302 21.32 3.14 22.19
C PHE A 302 19.95 3.83 22.16
N LEU A 303 18.87 3.04 22.12
CA LEU A 303 17.52 3.58 22.28
C LEU A 303 17.09 3.51 23.75
N THR A 304 16.96 4.66 24.40
CA THR A 304 16.36 4.71 25.74
C THR A 304 14.89 4.30 25.63
N THR A 305 14.49 3.31 26.40
CA THR A 305 13.12 2.81 26.41
C THR A 305 12.33 3.53 27.50
N PRO A 306 11.19 4.16 27.16
CA PRO A 306 10.28 4.71 28.15
C PRO A 306 10.01 3.73 29.28
N LYS A 307 10.02 4.18 30.54
CA LYS A 307 9.76 3.32 31.71
C LYS A 307 8.51 2.46 31.53
N ARG A 308 7.48 3.05 30.92
CA ARG A 308 6.22 2.40 30.58
C ARG A 308 6.33 1.24 29.58
N LEU A 309 7.30 1.30 28.67
CA LEU A 309 7.56 0.28 27.66
C LEU A 309 8.62 -0.74 28.12
N ALA A 310 9.40 -0.43 29.15
CA ALA A 310 10.51 -1.26 29.58
C ALA A 310 10.11 -2.71 29.96
N PRO A 311 9.01 -2.95 30.70
CA PRO A 311 8.55 -4.32 30.99
C PRO A 311 8.23 -5.11 29.72
N MET A 312 7.70 -4.45 28.68
CA MET A 312 7.39 -5.10 27.41
C MET A 312 8.65 -5.57 26.69
N MET A 313 9.73 -4.76 26.73
CA MET A 313 11.01 -5.12 26.11
C MET A 313 11.73 -6.22 26.87
N SER A 314 11.75 -6.14 28.21
CA SER A 314 12.28 -7.20 29.07
C SER A 314 11.56 -8.53 28.83
N ALA A 315 10.23 -8.50 28.73
CA ALA A 315 9.43 -9.68 28.45
C ALA A 315 9.76 -10.30 27.09
N VAL A 316 10.08 -9.50 26.06
CA VAL A 316 10.51 -10.04 24.76
C VAL A 316 11.80 -10.85 24.90
N ALA A 317 12.82 -10.31 25.57
CA ALA A 317 14.10 -10.99 25.76
C ALA A 317 13.92 -12.27 26.59
N ALA A 318 13.24 -12.19 27.73
CA ALA A 318 12.99 -13.35 28.59
C ALA A 318 12.20 -14.45 27.87
N ASN A 319 11.12 -14.10 27.16
CA ASN A 319 10.32 -15.08 26.41
C ASN A 319 11.11 -15.78 25.31
N LEU A 320 12.07 -15.09 24.67
CA LEU A 320 12.94 -15.71 23.68
C LEU A 320 13.91 -16.68 24.36
N ALA A 321 14.62 -16.22 25.40
CA ALA A 321 15.63 -17.01 26.11
C ALA A 321 15.07 -18.33 26.66
N LEU A 322 13.88 -18.27 27.26
CA LEU A 322 13.18 -19.45 27.81
C LEU A 322 12.72 -20.46 26.76
N ARG A 323 12.79 -20.13 25.47
CA ARG A 323 12.38 -21.00 24.35
C ARG A 323 13.55 -21.43 23.47
N LEU A 324 14.77 -21.00 23.79
CA LEU A 324 15.95 -21.41 23.05
C LEU A 324 16.20 -22.92 23.27
N PRO A 325 16.85 -23.59 22.30
CA PRO A 325 17.37 -24.93 22.53
C PRO A 325 18.24 -24.97 23.79
N VAL A 326 18.26 -26.14 24.45
CA VAL A 326 19.22 -26.40 25.54
C VAL A 326 20.65 -26.13 25.07
N LYS A 327 21.53 -25.72 25.98
CA LYS A 327 22.94 -25.40 25.68
C LYS A 327 23.15 -24.24 24.68
N SER A 328 22.15 -23.39 24.45
CA SER A 328 22.30 -22.21 23.58
C SER A 328 22.99 -21.03 24.28
N LEU A 329 22.69 -20.84 25.57
CA LEU A 329 23.19 -19.72 26.39
C LEU A 329 24.01 -20.26 27.57
N THR A 330 25.04 -19.53 27.96
CA THR A 330 25.74 -19.73 29.25
C THR A 330 24.88 -19.23 30.41
N ASP A 331 25.15 -19.65 31.65
CA ASP A 331 24.44 -19.15 32.85
C ASP A 331 24.40 -17.62 32.91
N ARG A 332 25.56 -17.00 32.69
CA ARG A 332 25.69 -15.54 32.73
C ARG A 332 24.88 -14.85 31.63
N GLU A 333 24.81 -15.41 30.44
CA GLU A 333 23.97 -14.87 29.36
C GLU A 333 22.49 -15.03 29.69
N MET A 334 22.07 -16.20 30.19
CA MET A 334 20.68 -16.43 30.61
C MET A 334 20.26 -15.43 31.68
N SER A 335 21.07 -15.21 32.71
CA SER A 335 20.79 -14.20 33.74
C SER A 335 20.59 -12.80 33.16
N LEU A 336 21.36 -12.39 32.14
CA LEU A 336 21.19 -11.09 31.49
C LEU A 336 19.87 -10.96 30.73
N PHE A 337 19.42 -12.03 30.07
CA PHE A 337 18.12 -12.04 29.37
C PHE A 337 16.93 -11.99 30.35
N LEU A 338 17.09 -12.55 31.55
CA LEU A 338 16.04 -12.61 32.57
C LEU A 338 16.05 -11.42 33.54
N ALA A 339 17.18 -10.71 33.66
CA ALA A 339 17.38 -9.61 34.60
C ALA A 339 16.27 -8.55 34.55
N GLY A 340 15.81 -8.20 33.35
CA GLY A 340 14.78 -7.17 33.17
C GLY A 340 13.37 -7.57 33.61
N VAL A 341 13.11 -8.86 33.86
CA VAL A 341 11.83 -9.39 34.38
C VAL A 341 11.96 -9.81 35.85
N GLY A 342 13.18 -9.94 36.37
CA GLY A 342 13.44 -10.30 37.76
C GLY A 342 13.14 -11.77 38.06
N ILE A 343 13.33 -12.66 37.09
CA ILE A 343 13.19 -14.11 37.26
C ILE A 343 14.55 -14.80 37.18
N GLU A 344 14.71 -15.88 37.95
CA GLU A 344 15.90 -16.73 37.89
C GLU A 344 15.79 -17.76 36.75
N ALA A 345 16.92 -18.37 36.39
CA ALA A 345 16.93 -19.43 35.39
C ALA A 345 16.09 -20.63 35.90
N PRO A 346 15.23 -21.23 35.06
CA PRO A 346 14.48 -22.43 35.45
C PRO A 346 15.42 -23.58 35.82
N GLU A 347 15.01 -24.46 36.73
CA GLU A 347 15.79 -25.65 37.12
C GLU A 347 16.10 -26.59 35.93
N SER A 348 15.25 -26.57 34.89
CA SER A 348 15.44 -27.34 33.65
C SER A 348 16.43 -26.71 32.67
N PHE A 349 17.02 -25.56 33.00
CA PHE A 349 17.99 -24.89 32.15
C PHE A 349 19.34 -25.62 32.17
N ASP A 350 19.80 -26.02 30.99
CA ASP A 350 21.12 -26.64 30.78
C ASP A 350 22.03 -25.64 30.05
N PRO A 351 23.08 -25.11 30.72
CA PRO A 351 23.93 -24.07 30.16
C PRO A 351 24.83 -24.57 29.02
N ALA A 352 25.21 -23.64 28.16
CA ALA A 352 26.08 -23.92 27.04
C ALA A 352 27.52 -24.24 27.47
N ASP A 353 28.09 -25.30 26.88
CA ASP A 353 29.48 -25.73 27.07
C ASP A 353 30.47 -24.84 26.27
N ARG A 354 30.31 -23.51 26.34
CA ARG A 354 31.18 -22.53 25.65
C ARG A 354 31.52 -21.35 26.55
N ARG A 355 32.53 -20.58 26.14
CA ARG A 355 32.83 -19.30 26.81
C ARG A 355 31.70 -18.29 26.61
N PHE A 356 31.55 -17.43 27.60
CA PHE A 356 30.68 -16.26 27.55
C PHE A 356 30.98 -15.39 26.33
N SER A 357 29.94 -15.03 25.58
CA SER A 357 30.05 -14.15 24.41
C SER A 357 29.66 -12.72 24.77
N GLY A 358 30.61 -11.80 24.60
CA GLY A 358 30.36 -10.37 24.74
C GLY A 358 29.25 -9.88 23.81
N GLU A 359 29.18 -10.41 22.58
CA GLU A 359 28.17 -10.02 21.58
C GLU A 359 26.76 -10.44 22.01
N VAL A 360 26.59 -11.70 22.43
CA VAL A 360 25.30 -12.24 22.91
C VAL A 360 24.84 -11.50 24.17
N SER A 361 25.77 -11.16 25.06
CA SER A 361 25.48 -10.48 26.32
C SER A 361 24.95 -9.05 26.14
N MET A 362 25.19 -8.42 24.99
CA MET A 362 24.74 -7.07 24.66
C MET A 362 23.39 -7.05 23.93
N LEU A 363 22.83 -8.21 23.57
CA LEU A 363 21.54 -8.32 22.90
C LEU A 363 20.31 -8.01 23.79
N PRO A 364 20.21 -8.49 25.06
CA PRO A 364 19.09 -8.16 25.92
C PRO A 364 19.10 -6.67 26.31
N PRO A 365 17.97 -6.11 26.80
CA PRO A 365 17.94 -4.73 27.23
C PRO A 365 18.90 -4.50 28.39
N SER A 366 19.78 -3.50 28.27
CA SER A 366 20.73 -3.14 29.32
C SER A 366 20.15 -2.07 30.25
N PHE A 367 20.50 -2.12 31.53
CA PHE A 367 20.08 -1.13 32.52
C PHE A 367 21.28 -0.31 32.98
N ILE A 368 21.15 1.02 32.94
CA ILE A 368 22.12 1.96 33.53
C ILE A 368 21.35 2.86 34.48
N GLY A 369 21.55 2.66 35.79
CA GLY A 369 20.70 3.24 36.82
C GLY A 369 19.26 2.74 36.68
N SER A 370 18.29 3.66 36.62
CA SER A 370 16.86 3.35 36.46
C SER A 370 16.37 3.36 35.01
N ARG A 371 17.28 3.46 34.03
CA ARG A 371 16.93 3.56 32.61
C ARG A 371 17.29 2.29 31.85
N GLN A 372 16.38 1.86 30.98
CA GLN A 372 16.58 0.74 30.08
C GLN A 372 17.01 1.23 28.70
N PHE A 373 17.98 0.53 28.11
CA PHE A 373 18.51 0.80 26.79
C PHE A 373 18.39 -0.43 25.90
N LEU A 374 17.84 -0.26 24.70
CA LEU A 374 17.80 -1.28 23.67
C LEU A 374 19.01 -1.20 22.76
N ASN A 375 19.57 -2.36 22.44
CA ASN A 375 20.60 -2.49 21.44
C ASN A 375 19.99 -2.39 20.03
N LEU A 376 20.43 -1.38 19.27
CA LEU A 376 19.94 -1.15 17.91
C LEU A 376 20.35 -2.24 16.91
N LEU A 377 21.38 -3.05 17.20
CA LEU A 377 21.71 -4.21 16.37
C LEU A 377 20.56 -5.22 16.31
N CYS A 378 19.66 -5.18 17.29
CA CYS A 378 18.46 -6.01 17.36
C CYS A 378 17.20 -5.30 16.86
N VAL A 379 17.29 -4.08 16.31
CA VAL A 379 16.13 -3.31 15.86
C VAL A 379 16.40 -2.72 14.48
N HIS A 380 15.72 -3.24 13.46
CA HIS A 380 15.86 -2.70 12.11
C HIS A 380 15.48 -1.20 12.06
N PRO A 381 16.24 -0.35 11.34
CA PRO A 381 15.98 1.10 11.27
C PRO A 381 14.59 1.51 10.81
N CYS A 382 13.94 0.72 9.95
CA CYS A 382 12.56 0.98 9.54
C CYS A 382 11.60 0.99 10.74
N THR A 383 11.87 0.22 11.80
CA THR A 383 10.98 0.10 12.95
C THR A 383 11.00 1.35 13.80
N TYR A 384 12.16 1.79 14.28
CA TYR A 384 12.22 2.94 15.17
C TYR A 384 11.96 4.27 14.44
N ARG A 385 12.29 4.37 13.14
CA ARG A 385 11.91 5.55 12.34
C ARG A 385 10.41 5.63 12.08
N LEU A 386 9.75 4.48 11.88
CA LEU A 386 8.29 4.46 11.82
C LEU A 386 7.67 4.89 13.15
N VAL A 387 8.29 4.59 14.29
CA VAL A 387 7.83 5.11 15.60
C VAL A 387 7.89 6.64 15.63
N ALA A 388 8.95 7.25 15.09
CA ALA A 388 9.00 8.70 14.93
C ALA A 388 7.87 9.21 14.02
N GLY A 389 7.68 8.56 12.87
CA GLY A 389 6.59 8.88 11.94
C GLY A 389 5.19 8.70 12.54
N LEU A 390 5.00 7.74 13.45
CA LEU A 390 3.76 7.54 14.20
C LEU A 390 3.51 8.67 15.18
N VAL A 391 4.54 9.07 15.94
CA VAL A 391 4.45 10.24 16.83
C VAL A 391 4.12 11.48 16.02
N ASP A 392 4.85 11.75 14.93
CA ASP A 392 4.59 12.90 14.04
C ASP A 392 3.19 12.86 13.45
N ALA A 393 2.76 11.70 12.97
CA ALA A 393 1.44 11.51 12.44
C ALA A 393 0.40 11.88 13.49
N VAL A 394 0.51 11.42 14.75
CA VAL A 394 -0.45 11.71 15.83
C VAL A 394 -0.43 13.18 16.28
N LEU A 395 0.76 13.78 16.39
CA LEU A 395 0.92 15.18 16.75
C LEU A 395 0.24 16.12 15.74
N ASP A 396 0.23 15.75 14.46
CA ASP A 396 -0.43 16.49 13.37
C ASP A 396 0.04 17.96 13.28
N GLY A 397 1.36 18.15 13.31
CA GLY A 397 1.99 19.47 13.26
C GLY A 397 2.04 20.22 14.60
N ARG A 398 1.40 19.72 15.66
CA ARG A 398 1.55 20.25 17.02
C ARG A 398 2.93 19.92 17.57
N ASN A 399 3.50 20.81 18.38
CA ASN A 399 4.67 20.45 19.16
C ASN A 399 4.29 19.48 20.30
N LEU A 400 5.29 18.82 20.87
CA LEU A 400 5.08 17.82 21.92
C LEU A 400 4.42 18.41 23.17
N PHE A 401 4.77 19.64 23.54
CA PHE A 401 4.25 20.34 24.70
C PHE A 401 2.74 20.62 24.56
N ASP A 402 2.31 21.12 23.41
CA ASP A 402 0.91 21.39 23.10
C ASP A 402 0.09 20.11 23.09
N PHE A 403 0.65 19.03 22.54
CA PHE A 403 0.00 17.72 22.59
C PHE A 403 -0.19 17.24 24.02
N HIS A 404 0.83 17.34 24.88
CA HIS A 404 0.69 16.98 26.29
C HIS A 404 -0.36 17.80 27.03
N ALA A 405 -0.49 19.09 26.70
CA ALA A 405 -1.46 19.97 27.33
C ALA A 405 -2.91 19.67 26.90
N GLN A 406 -3.12 19.19 25.67
CA GLN A 406 -4.44 19.05 25.06
C GLN A 406 -4.93 17.60 24.92
N ALA A 407 -4.02 16.63 24.84
CA ALA A 407 -4.36 15.24 24.61
C ALA A 407 -4.98 14.61 25.86
N SER A 408 -6.05 13.83 25.65
CA SER A 408 -6.60 13.02 26.74
C SER A 408 -5.63 11.91 27.15
N HIS A 409 -5.75 11.44 28.40
CA HIS A 409 -4.94 10.32 28.90
C HIS A 409 -5.07 9.07 28.02
N GLN A 410 -6.25 8.84 27.45
CA GLN A 410 -6.53 7.72 26.55
C GLN A 410 -5.79 7.84 25.21
N GLU A 411 -5.62 9.06 24.67
CA GLU A 411 -4.86 9.29 23.45
C GLU A 411 -3.37 9.08 23.68
N PHE A 412 -2.85 9.60 24.79
CA PHE A 412 -1.46 9.39 25.20
C PHE A 412 -1.16 7.89 25.39
N ASP A 413 -2.04 7.18 26.12
CA ASP A 413 -1.96 5.74 26.31
C ASP A 413 -1.95 4.97 24.99
N LEU A 414 -2.87 5.31 24.07
CA LEU A 414 -2.96 4.66 22.77
C LEU A 414 -1.69 4.89 21.93
N LEU A 415 -1.15 6.11 21.91
CA LEU A 415 0.12 6.40 21.24
C LEU A 415 1.26 5.58 21.85
N MET A 416 1.42 5.57 23.17
CA MET A 416 2.48 4.81 23.84
C MET A 416 2.35 3.30 23.58
N ARG A 417 1.13 2.75 23.63
CA ARG A 417 0.90 1.34 23.27
C ARG A 417 1.24 1.08 21.79
N GLY A 418 0.89 1.99 20.88
CA GLY A 418 1.25 1.91 19.46
C GLY A 418 2.77 1.84 19.26
N CYS A 419 3.50 2.80 19.80
CA CYS A 419 4.97 2.83 19.76
C CYS A 419 5.58 1.58 20.38
N GLY A 420 5.09 1.17 21.54
CA GLY A 420 5.53 -0.03 22.25
C GLY A 420 5.37 -1.30 21.42
N GLN A 421 4.21 -1.48 20.77
CA GLN A 421 3.97 -2.66 19.92
C GLN A 421 4.87 -2.72 18.70
N VAL A 422 5.08 -1.57 18.03
CA VAL A 422 6.00 -1.47 16.89
C VAL A 422 7.43 -1.83 17.32
N LEU A 423 7.92 -1.20 18.39
CA LEU A 423 9.27 -1.45 18.92
C LEU A 423 9.45 -2.88 19.42
N ALA A 424 8.51 -3.40 20.22
CA ALA A 424 8.64 -4.73 20.81
C ALA A 424 8.67 -5.82 19.74
N ARG A 425 7.85 -5.69 18.70
CA ARG A 425 7.86 -6.65 17.58
C ARG A 425 9.14 -6.56 16.78
N GLY A 426 9.59 -5.35 16.43
CA GLY A 426 10.84 -5.17 15.69
C GLY A 426 12.06 -5.63 16.48
N TYR A 427 12.07 -5.39 17.80
CA TYR A 427 13.09 -5.92 18.71
C TYR A 427 13.05 -7.45 18.78
N ALA A 428 11.87 -8.06 18.92
CA ALA A 428 11.74 -9.51 18.95
C ALA A 428 12.20 -10.18 17.63
N GLU A 429 11.95 -9.56 16.49
CA GLU A 429 12.37 -10.05 15.17
C GLU A 429 13.86 -9.85 14.94
N GLY A 430 14.41 -8.68 15.29
CA GLY A 430 15.84 -8.43 15.15
C GLY A 430 16.68 -9.22 16.15
N LEU A 431 16.24 -9.35 17.40
CA LEU A 431 16.88 -10.18 18.42
C LEU A 431 17.02 -11.64 17.97
N ARG A 432 15.95 -12.22 17.41
CA ARG A 432 16.00 -13.58 16.83
C ARG A 432 16.97 -13.69 15.67
N SER A 433 16.97 -12.69 14.80
CA SER A 433 17.83 -12.67 13.61
C SER A 433 19.31 -12.57 13.98
N THR A 434 19.66 -11.68 14.90
CA THR A 434 21.03 -11.52 15.40
C THR A 434 21.47 -12.74 16.21
N LEU A 435 20.60 -13.29 17.07
CA LEU A 435 20.92 -14.46 17.86
C LEU A 435 21.10 -15.73 17.02
N ALA A 436 20.40 -15.86 15.89
CA ALA A 436 20.51 -17.02 15.00
C ALA A 436 21.90 -17.18 14.35
N VAL A 437 22.74 -16.14 14.38
CA VAL A 437 24.16 -16.24 14.01
C VAL A 437 24.95 -17.11 15.01
N HIS A 438 24.56 -17.07 16.28
CA HIS A 438 25.19 -17.84 17.36
C HIS A 438 24.43 -19.13 17.71
N VAL A 439 23.14 -19.21 17.35
CA VAL A 439 22.26 -20.36 17.60
C VAL A 439 21.54 -20.73 16.28
N PRO A 440 22.23 -21.41 15.33
CA PRO A 440 21.69 -21.69 14.00
C PRO A 440 20.42 -22.56 14.01
N GLU A 441 20.20 -23.33 15.07
CA GLU A 441 19.01 -24.17 15.26
C GLU A 441 17.72 -23.35 15.22
N LEU A 442 17.77 -22.05 15.52
CA LEU A 442 16.62 -21.14 15.41
C LEU A 442 16.02 -21.13 14.01
N TYR A 443 16.80 -21.34 12.95
CA TYR A 443 16.29 -21.41 11.57
C TYR A 443 15.39 -22.63 11.33
N THR A 444 15.61 -23.71 12.07
CA THR A 444 14.84 -24.96 11.95
C THR A 444 13.53 -24.91 12.73
N GLN A 445 13.40 -24.00 13.70
CA GLN A 445 12.22 -23.88 14.54
C GLN A 445 11.16 -22.99 13.89
N SER A 446 10.05 -23.58 13.44
CA SER A 446 8.98 -22.87 12.71
C SER A 446 8.47 -21.59 13.38
N ARG A 447 8.43 -21.55 14.72
CA ARG A 447 7.94 -20.40 15.52
C ARG A 447 9.03 -19.37 15.85
N LEU A 448 10.28 -19.79 15.96
CA LEU A 448 11.41 -18.92 16.34
C LEU A 448 12.29 -18.54 15.16
N SER A 449 12.07 -19.12 13.98
CA SER A 449 12.76 -18.78 12.74
C SER A 449 12.86 -17.26 12.58
N PRO A 450 14.06 -16.72 12.36
CA PRO A 450 14.25 -15.31 12.00
C PRO A 450 13.30 -14.92 10.87
N ARG A 451 12.59 -13.80 11.06
CA ARG A 451 11.70 -13.22 10.04
C ARG A 451 11.64 -11.74 10.29
N LEU A 452 12.29 -10.95 9.45
CA LEU A 452 12.19 -9.50 9.52
C LEU A 452 10.93 -9.02 8.82
N ARG A 453 10.20 -8.14 9.49
CA ARG A 453 9.05 -7.46 8.91
C ARG A 453 9.18 -5.96 9.02
N GLN A 454 8.69 -5.27 8.01
CA GLN A 454 8.50 -3.83 8.02
C GLN A 454 7.11 -3.48 8.58
N PRO A 455 7.03 -2.60 9.58
CA PRO A 455 5.75 -2.12 10.10
C PRO A 455 5.18 -1.01 9.20
N TRP A 456 3.88 -1.05 8.96
CA TRP A 456 3.06 -0.01 8.35
C TRP A 456 1.95 0.36 9.32
N VAL A 457 1.60 1.64 9.43
CA VAL A 457 0.61 2.08 10.43
C VAL A 457 -0.48 2.93 9.81
N MET A 458 -1.73 2.60 10.12
CA MET A 458 -2.88 3.47 9.90
C MET A 458 -3.28 4.11 11.22
N VAL A 459 -3.26 5.43 11.26
CA VAL A 459 -3.73 6.24 12.40
C VAL A 459 -5.09 6.80 12.05
N ARG A 460 -6.09 6.58 12.91
CA ARG A 460 -7.44 7.11 12.71
C ARG A 460 -7.83 8.07 13.83
N ARG A 461 -8.52 9.15 13.45
CA ARG A 461 -9.06 10.15 14.37
C ARG A 461 -10.57 10.25 14.29
N ASP A 462 -11.24 10.22 15.42
CA ASP A 462 -12.67 10.54 15.46
C ASP A 462 -12.83 11.87 16.21
N SER A 463 -13.52 12.82 15.58
CA SER A 463 -13.70 14.21 16.07
C SER A 463 -12.37 14.90 16.43
N GLY A 464 -11.36 14.75 15.56
CA GLY A 464 -10.03 15.34 15.73
C GLY A 464 -9.11 14.65 16.75
N ARG A 465 -9.61 13.64 17.47
CA ARG A 465 -8.86 12.94 18.52
C ARG A 465 -8.45 11.54 18.09
N LEU A 466 -7.26 11.08 18.51
CA LEU A 466 -6.71 9.77 18.13
C LEU A 466 -7.60 8.62 18.63
N SER A 467 -8.30 7.89 17.75
CA SER A 467 -9.26 6.86 18.16
C SER A 467 -8.72 5.44 18.04
N SER A 468 -7.91 5.17 17.02
CA SER A 468 -7.26 3.88 16.83
C SER A 468 -5.93 3.96 16.10
N VAL A 469 -5.08 2.97 16.36
CA VAL A 469 -3.81 2.74 15.68
C VAL A 469 -3.81 1.30 15.19
N ARG A 470 -3.77 1.09 13.89
CA ARG A 470 -3.69 -0.24 13.27
C ARG A 470 -2.32 -0.42 12.65
N VAL A 471 -1.65 -1.51 12.98
CA VAL A 471 -0.30 -1.81 12.53
C VAL A 471 -0.32 -3.10 11.72
N ALA A 472 0.29 -3.09 10.53
CA ALA A 472 0.53 -4.26 9.70
C ALA A 472 2.03 -4.48 9.55
N TRP A 473 2.51 -5.68 9.88
CA TRP A 473 3.89 -6.08 9.69
C TRP A 473 3.98 -6.97 8.45
N VAL A 474 4.59 -6.43 7.39
CA VAL A 474 4.79 -7.11 6.11
C VAL A 474 6.21 -7.67 6.05
N PRO A 475 6.42 -8.91 5.56
CA PRO A 475 7.76 -9.45 5.39
C PRO A 475 8.68 -8.54 4.57
N LEU A 476 9.89 -8.37 5.08
CA LEU A 476 10.94 -7.59 4.43
C LEU A 476 11.71 -8.53 3.50
N SER A 477 11.89 -8.13 2.23
CA SER A 477 12.64 -8.95 1.28
C SER A 477 14.11 -9.00 1.70
N CYS A 478 14.59 -10.19 2.03
CA CYS A 478 15.99 -10.40 2.42
C CYS A 478 16.87 -10.78 1.21
N GLY A 479 16.27 -11.11 0.05
CA GLY A 479 17.00 -11.55 -1.15
C GLY A 479 17.87 -12.77 -0.86
N ASP A 480 19.09 -12.79 -1.40
CA ASP A 480 20.10 -13.82 -1.09
C ASP A 480 20.76 -13.63 0.29
N ARG A 481 20.47 -12.52 0.98
CA ARG A 481 21.05 -12.22 2.29
C ARG A 481 20.19 -12.86 3.37
N GLY A 482 20.83 -13.40 4.40
CA GLY A 482 20.13 -13.78 5.63
C GLY A 482 19.63 -12.56 6.41
N GLU A 483 18.62 -12.73 7.26
CA GLU A 483 18.02 -11.65 8.06
C GLU A 483 19.07 -10.86 8.87
N ALA A 484 20.04 -11.55 9.48
CA ALA A 484 21.10 -10.93 10.25
C ALA A 484 21.96 -9.98 9.40
N GLN A 485 22.29 -10.37 8.17
CA GLN A 485 23.06 -9.55 7.23
C GLN A 485 22.29 -8.33 6.77
N VAL A 486 20.95 -8.43 6.67
CA VAL A 486 20.09 -7.28 6.37
C VAL A 486 20.12 -6.26 7.51
N LEU A 487 20.05 -6.70 8.77
CA LEU A 487 20.20 -5.80 9.93
C LEU A 487 21.56 -5.12 9.97
N GLU A 488 22.63 -5.90 9.76
CA GLU A 488 23.99 -5.38 9.77
C GLU A 488 24.19 -4.35 8.66
N ALA A 489 23.77 -4.66 7.44
CA ALA A 489 23.84 -3.73 6.31
C ALA A 489 23.05 -2.43 6.58
N ALA A 490 21.92 -2.54 7.27
CA ALA A 490 21.12 -1.38 7.66
C ALA A 490 21.82 -0.52 8.74
N ASP A 491 22.45 -1.12 9.76
CA ASP A 491 23.25 -0.36 10.72
C ASP A 491 24.45 0.31 10.03
N GLN A 492 25.20 -0.41 9.18
CA GLN A 492 26.30 0.16 8.41
C GLN A 492 25.85 1.33 7.51
N ALA A 493 24.67 1.24 6.90
CA ALA A 493 24.08 2.35 6.15
C ALA A 493 23.81 3.58 7.05
N ASN A 494 23.32 3.38 8.27
CA ASN A 494 23.10 4.46 9.23
C ASN A 494 24.40 5.08 9.72
N GLN A 495 25.43 4.27 9.96
CA GLN A 495 26.77 4.76 10.29
C GLN A 495 27.26 5.73 9.22
N ARG A 496 27.15 5.35 7.93
CA ARG A 496 27.53 6.21 6.80
C ARG A 496 26.74 7.51 6.74
N ARG A 497 25.42 7.49 7.00
CA ARG A 497 24.58 8.71 7.06
C ARG A 497 25.05 9.67 8.16
N GLN A 498 25.37 9.14 9.34
CA GLN A 498 25.85 9.94 10.47
C GLN A 498 27.19 10.65 10.15
N TYR A 499 28.14 9.96 9.53
CA TYR A 499 29.42 10.56 9.13
C TYR A 499 29.23 11.68 8.09
N SER A 500 28.37 11.47 7.09
CA SER A 500 28.06 12.47 6.08
C SER A 500 27.38 13.72 6.65
N GLY A 501 26.42 13.55 7.57
CA GLY A 501 25.76 14.66 8.24
C GLY A 501 26.70 15.53 9.09
N ARG A 502 27.67 14.90 9.78
CA ARG A 502 28.71 15.61 10.55
C ARG A 502 29.64 16.43 9.68
N ARG A 503 30.01 15.94 8.48
CA ARG A 503 30.83 16.70 7.52
C ARG A 503 30.10 17.93 6.96
N ARG A 504 28.78 17.83 6.74
CA ARG A 504 27.97 18.96 6.26
C ARG A 504 27.76 20.06 7.31
N ARG A 505 27.74 19.73 8.60
CA ARG A 505 27.62 20.72 9.70
C ARG A 505 28.95 21.43 10.06
N ARG A 506 30.07 20.94 9.55
CA ARG A 506 31.41 21.53 9.75
C ARG A 506 31.86 22.43 8.60
N LYS A 507 31.09 22.46 7.52
CA LYS A 507 31.17 23.46 6.45
C LYS A 507 30.06 24.46 6.68
#